data_AF-I3SAX5-F1
#
_entry.id   AF-I3SAX5-F1
#
_cell.length_a   1.000
_cell.length_b   1.000
_cell.length_c   1.000
_cell.angle_alpha   90.00
_cell.angle_beta   90.00
_cell.angle_gamma   90.00
#
_symmetry.space_group_name_H-M   'P 1'
#
loop_
_entity.id
_entity.type
_entity.pdbx_description
1 polymer ?
#
loop_
_entity_poly.entity_id
_entity_poly.type
_entity_poly.pdbx_seq_one_letter_code
_entity_poly.pdbx_strand_id
1 'polypeptide(L)'
;MAASSASFSVTLTAKTLTITSHTPHFRFKPSPLRIFLQSTRKPITLRTNAYIPIQCLFTGLVEEIGTVKKLGESPNGGFDLQLNAKTVLDGVSLGDSIAVNGTCLTVTEFDQIASDFTVGVAPETLRKTSLLELEPGSPVNLERALTPLSRMGGHFVQVTWMARGEIVSMIPERGFVVGED
;
A
#
# COMPACT_ATOMS: atom_id res chain seq x y z
N MET A 1 48.05 23.96 -15.33
CA MET A 1 47.27 23.14 -14.38
C MET A 1 46.15 22.46 -15.17
N ALA A 2 46.30 21.17 -15.42
CA ALA A 2 45.42 20.39 -16.30
C ALA A 2 44.15 19.94 -15.55
N ALA A 3 42.99 20.11 -16.18
CA ALA A 3 41.72 19.54 -15.74
C ALA A 3 41.58 18.13 -16.35
N SER A 4 41.43 17.13 -15.48
CA SER A 4 41.21 15.73 -15.84
C SER A 4 39.71 15.50 -16.08
N SER A 5 39.35 15.02 -17.27
CA SER A 5 38.03 14.45 -17.56
C SER A 5 38.24 13.05 -18.13
N ALA A 6 37.82 12.04 -17.38
CA ALA A 6 37.89 10.64 -17.80
C ALA A 6 36.58 10.27 -18.51
N SER A 7 36.66 10.00 -19.81
CA SER A 7 35.57 9.40 -20.59
C SER A 7 35.90 7.92 -20.79
N PHE A 8 35.03 7.02 -20.31
CA PHE A 8 35.13 5.57 -20.54
C PHE A 8 34.25 5.20 -21.75
N SER A 9 34.86 4.60 -22.77
CA SER A 9 34.17 3.97 -23.91
C SER A 9 34.43 2.47 -23.88
N VAL A 10 33.37 1.67 -23.91
CA VAL A 10 33.45 0.20 -23.97
C VAL A 10 33.13 -0.25 -25.39
N THR A 11 34.11 -0.82 -26.07
CA THR A 11 33.96 -1.37 -27.42
C THR A 11 33.78 -2.88 -27.33
N LEU A 12 32.59 -3.41 -27.66
CA LEU A 12 32.36 -4.85 -27.79
C LEU A 12 32.86 -5.33 -29.17
N THR A 13 33.80 -6.27 -29.21
CA THR A 13 34.21 -6.94 -30.45
C THR A 13 33.71 -8.39 -30.44
N ALA A 14 32.79 -8.70 -31.35
CA ALA A 14 32.32 -10.07 -31.58
C ALA A 14 33.42 -10.88 -32.28
N LYS A 15 33.82 -12.02 -31.71
CA LYS A 15 34.80 -12.94 -32.32
C LYS A 15 34.10 -14.26 -32.66
N THR A 16 33.77 -14.42 -33.94
CA THR A 16 33.34 -15.68 -34.56
C THR A 16 34.49 -16.68 -34.51
N LEU A 17 34.26 -17.88 -33.98
CA LEU A 17 35.18 -19.01 -34.06
C LEU A 17 34.58 -20.11 -34.93
N THR A 18 35.18 -20.30 -36.08
CA THR A 18 34.97 -21.42 -37.01
C THR A 18 35.71 -22.64 -36.47
N ILE A 19 35.05 -23.79 -36.34
CA ILE A 19 35.69 -25.05 -35.94
C ILE A 19 35.58 -26.06 -37.09
N THR A 20 36.74 -26.39 -37.65
CA THR A 20 37.00 -27.47 -38.62
C THR A 20 36.85 -28.86 -37.99
N SER A 21 36.18 -29.76 -38.70
CA SER A 21 35.92 -31.15 -38.31
C SER A 21 37.16 -32.02 -38.42
N HIS A 22 37.54 -32.70 -37.34
CA HIS A 22 38.43 -33.86 -37.37
C HIS A 22 37.87 -34.95 -36.43
N THR A 23 37.47 -36.08 -37.01
CA THR A 23 37.01 -37.27 -36.29
C THR A 23 38.20 -38.12 -35.85
N PRO A 24 38.13 -38.72 -34.64
CA PRO A 24 38.45 -40.13 -34.53
C PRO A 24 37.38 -40.91 -33.76
N HIS A 25 37.16 -42.14 -34.23
CA HIS A 25 36.26 -43.14 -33.69
C HIS A 25 36.64 -43.51 -32.25
N PHE A 26 35.67 -43.42 -31.32
CA PHE A 26 35.75 -44.15 -30.05
C PHE A 26 34.41 -44.78 -29.68
N ARG A 27 34.52 -46.03 -29.21
CA ARG A 27 33.50 -47.07 -29.16
C ARG A 27 32.57 -46.89 -27.95
N PHE A 28 31.27 -47.00 -28.21
CA PHE A 28 30.16 -46.99 -27.26
C PHE A 28 30.26 -48.09 -26.18
N LYS A 29 30.02 -47.74 -24.92
CA LYS A 29 29.48 -48.63 -23.88
C LYS A 29 28.33 -47.89 -23.17
N PRO A 30 27.11 -48.43 -23.11
CA PRO A 30 26.00 -47.74 -22.46
C PRO A 30 26.02 -48.04 -20.95
N SER A 31 25.95 -47.00 -20.13
CA SER A 31 25.55 -47.10 -18.72
C SER A 31 24.36 -46.17 -18.49
N PRO A 32 23.40 -46.54 -17.61
CA PRO A 32 22.09 -45.93 -17.60
C PRO A 32 22.14 -44.55 -16.95
N LEU A 33 21.43 -43.63 -17.60
CA LEU A 33 21.05 -42.30 -17.12
C LEU A 33 20.75 -42.25 -15.62
N ARG A 34 21.55 -41.47 -14.87
CA ARG A 34 21.11 -40.81 -13.64
C ARG A 34 21.82 -39.45 -13.53
N ILE A 35 21.20 -38.44 -14.12
CA ILE A 35 21.55 -37.04 -13.91
C ILE A 35 21.14 -36.70 -12.47
N PHE A 36 22.12 -36.72 -11.56
CA PHE A 36 21.94 -36.29 -10.18
C PHE A 36 22.22 -34.78 -10.11
N LEU A 37 21.23 -33.97 -10.46
CA LEU A 37 21.23 -32.55 -10.09
C LEU A 37 20.82 -32.47 -8.61
N GLN A 38 21.78 -32.53 -7.69
CA GLN A 38 21.56 -32.06 -6.32
C GLN A 38 21.50 -30.53 -6.34
N SER A 39 20.39 -30.00 -6.85
CA SER A 39 19.95 -28.65 -6.54
C SER A 39 19.54 -28.65 -5.07
N THR A 40 20.44 -28.24 -4.18
CA THR A 40 20.12 -27.94 -2.78
C THR A 40 19.26 -26.67 -2.70
N ARG A 41 18.02 -26.77 -3.20
CA ARG A 41 16.97 -25.84 -2.76
C ARG A 41 16.73 -26.17 -1.31
N LYS A 42 17.21 -25.30 -0.41
CA LYS A 42 16.74 -25.28 0.98
C LYS A 42 15.21 -25.35 0.92
N PRO A 43 14.56 -26.27 1.64
CA PRO A 43 13.12 -26.30 1.67
C PRO A 43 12.66 -24.93 2.17
N ILE A 44 11.87 -24.23 1.35
CA ILE A 44 11.10 -23.09 1.82
C ILE A 44 10.12 -23.70 2.81
N THR A 45 10.46 -23.62 4.09
CA THR A 45 9.52 -23.88 5.16
C THR A 45 8.47 -22.79 5.05
N LEU A 46 7.38 -23.06 4.32
CA LEU A 46 6.19 -22.24 4.38
C LEU A 46 5.75 -22.29 5.85
N ARG A 47 6.04 -21.22 6.60
CA ARG A 47 5.42 -21.00 7.90
C ARG A 47 3.95 -20.76 7.64
N THR A 48 3.17 -21.83 7.60
CA THR A 48 1.71 -21.81 7.53
C THR A 48 1.16 -21.44 8.91
N ASN A 49 1.44 -20.22 9.38
CA ASN A 49 0.58 -19.51 10.31
C ASN A 49 1.04 -18.05 10.44
N ALA A 50 0.94 -17.28 9.35
CA ALA A 50 0.89 -15.83 9.49
C ALA A 50 -0.56 -15.48 9.83
N TYR A 51 -0.90 -15.54 11.11
CA TYR A 51 -2.14 -14.91 11.58
C TYR A 51 -1.96 -13.41 11.32
N ILE A 52 -2.62 -12.87 10.29
CA ILE A 52 -2.70 -11.42 10.09
C ILE A 52 -3.87 -10.98 10.97
N PRO A 53 -3.64 -10.42 12.17
CA PRO A 53 -4.74 -9.90 12.95
C PRO A 53 -5.43 -8.80 12.13
N ILE A 54 -6.76 -8.85 12.05
CA ILE A 54 -7.55 -7.75 11.49
C ILE A 54 -7.28 -6.53 12.39
N GLN A 55 -6.53 -5.55 11.87
CA GLN A 55 -6.07 -4.40 12.67
C GLN A 55 -7.19 -3.36 12.90
N CYS A 56 -8.16 -3.26 11.98
CA CYS A 56 -9.32 -2.38 12.08
C CYS A 56 -10.38 -2.84 11.07
N LEU A 57 -11.67 -2.67 11.39
CA LEU A 57 -12.79 -3.05 10.53
C LEU A 57 -13.66 -1.81 10.26
N PHE A 58 -14.03 -1.61 9.00
CA PHE A 58 -14.90 -0.51 8.55
C PHE A 58 -16.06 -1.06 7.72
N THR A 59 -17.11 -0.26 7.58
CA THR A 59 -18.33 -0.56 6.80
C THR A 59 -18.30 0.02 5.39
N GLY A 60 -17.45 1.02 5.16
CA GLY A 60 -17.46 1.82 3.93
C GLY A 60 -18.55 2.89 3.91
N LEU A 61 -19.19 3.18 5.05
CA LEU A 61 -20.17 4.25 5.20
C LEU A 61 -19.46 5.50 5.74
N VAL A 62 -19.24 6.47 4.86
CA VAL A 62 -18.64 7.75 5.25
C VAL A 62 -19.57 8.45 6.23
N GLU A 63 -19.04 8.75 7.42
CA GLU A 63 -19.80 9.42 8.49
C GLU A 63 -19.76 10.93 8.35
N GLU A 64 -18.63 11.48 7.88
CA GLU A 64 -18.50 12.91 7.62
C GLU A 64 -17.42 13.23 6.59
N ILE A 65 -17.47 14.46 6.08
CA ILE A 65 -16.40 15.05 5.27
C ILE A 65 -15.62 16.01 6.15
N GLY A 66 -14.38 15.63 6.48
CA GLY A 66 -13.43 16.47 7.19
C GLY A 66 -12.60 17.35 6.26
N THR A 67 -11.79 18.23 6.84
CA THR A 67 -10.89 19.12 6.09
C THR A 67 -9.45 18.95 6.55
N VAL A 68 -8.50 18.85 5.61
CA VAL A 68 -7.08 18.80 5.92
C VAL A 68 -6.59 20.16 6.41
N LYS A 69 -5.95 20.20 7.58
CA LYS A 69 -5.28 21.42 8.07
C LYS A 69 -3.82 21.44 7.68
N LYS A 70 -3.13 20.32 7.84
CA LYS A 70 -1.70 20.21 7.61
C LYS A 70 -1.29 18.77 7.40
N LEU A 71 -0.35 18.53 6.48
CA LEU A 71 0.40 17.30 6.36
C LEU A 71 1.89 17.66 6.46
N GLY A 72 2.65 16.99 7.32
CA GLY A 72 4.08 17.28 7.49
C GLY A 72 4.84 16.17 8.20
N GLU A 73 6.18 16.27 8.22
CA GLU A 73 7.03 15.28 8.90
C GLU A 73 6.80 15.30 10.42
N SER A 74 6.75 14.10 11.00
CA SER A 74 6.63 13.92 12.45
C SER A 74 8.01 13.85 13.11
N PRO A 75 8.20 14.39 14.34
CA PRO A 75 9.45 14.29 15.07
C PRO A 75 9.93 12.85 15.34
N ASN A 76 8.99 11.90 15.39
CA ASN A 76 9.26 10.49 15.67
C ASN A 76 9.52 9.66 14.40
N GLY A 77 9.62 10.32 13.25
CA GLY A 77 9.69 9.70 11.93
C GLY A 77 8.30 9.42 11.35
N GLY A 78 8.19 9.50 10.02
CA GLY A 78 6.90 9.44 9.34
C GLY A 78 6.28 10.83 9.19
N PHE A 79 4.96 10.88 9.10
CA PHE A 79 4.21 12.11 8.84
C PHE A 79 3.01 12.22 9.77
N ASP A 80 2.67 13.44 10.14
CA ASP A 80 1.46 13.78 10.88
C ASP A 80 0.48 14.46 9.94
N LEU A 81 -0.75 13.93 9.89
CA LEU A 81 -1.87 14.50 9.16
C LEU A 81 -2.85 15.09 10.17
N GLN A 82 -2.98 16.42 10.16
CA GLN A 82 -3.93 17.16 10.98
C GLN A 82 -5.20 17.43 10.18
N LEU A 83 -6.33 17.15 10.81
CA LEU A 83 -7.66 17.18 10.20
C LEU A 83 -8.62 17.95 11.11
N ASN A 84 -9.56 18.66 10.50
CA ASN A 84 -10.71 19.24 11.17
C ASN A 84 -11.95 18.39 10.89
N ALA A 85 -12.62 17.94 11.95
CA ALA A 85 -13.73 17.02 11.91
C ALA A 85 -14.48 17.02 13.26
N LYS A 86 -15.77 16.73 13.28
CA LYS A 86 -16.59 16.84 14.51
C LYS A 86 -17.24 15.52 14.90
N THR A 87 -17.86 14.84 13.94
CA THR A 87 -18.67 13.64 14.15
C THR A 87 -17.81 12.45 14.53
N VAL A 88 -16.66 12.24 13.88
CA VAL A 88 -15.76 11.13 14.20
C VAL A 88 -15.00 11.32 15.50
N LEU A 89 -15.00 12.54 16.06
CA LEU A 89 -14.39 12.82 17.36
C LEU A 89 -15.32 12.49 18.54
N ASP A 90 -16.60 12.22 18.28
CA ASP A 90 -17.51 11.80 19.34
C ASP A 90 -17.13 10.41 19.86
N GLY A 91 -16.79 10.35 21.14
CA GLY A 91 -16.33 9.13 21.81
C GLY A 91 -14.91 8.66 21.45
N VAL A 92 -14.12 9.47 20.73
CA VAL A 92 -12.76 9.08 20.32
C VAL A 92 -11.79 9.03 21.49
N SER A 93 -10.87 8.06 21.45
CA SER A 93 -9.74 7.91 22.37
C SER A 93 -8.41 7.87 21.62
N LEU A 94 -7.32 8.19 22.32
CA LEU A 94 -5.97 8.04 21.75
C LEU A 94 -5.71 6.57 21.41
N GLY A 95 -5.17 6.32 20.22
CA GLY A 95 -4.97 4.97 19.70
C GLY A 95 -6.15 4.40 18.91
N ASP A 96 -7.29 5.09 18.87
CA ASP A 96 -8.41 4.68 18.03
C ASP A 96 -8.06 4.79 16.54
N SER A 97 -8.76 3.98 15.73
CA SER A 97 -8.57 3.94 14.30
C SER A 97 -9.70 4.69 13.58
N ILE A 98 -9.32 5.63 12.71
CA ILE A 98 -10.22 6.38 11.84
C ILE A 98 -9.74 6.18 10.40
N ALA A 99 -10.64 5.83 9.50
CA ALA A 99 -10.38 5.77 8.08
C ALA A 99 -10.43 7.17 7.48
N VAL A 100 -9.35 7.57 6.80
CA VAL A 100 -9.25 8.82 6.03
C VAL A 100 -9.15 8.45 4.55
N ASN A 101 -10.17 8.79 3.76
CA ASN A 101 -10.32 8.32 2.38
C ASN A 101 -10.14 6.79 2.25
N GLY A 102 -10.69 6.04 3.23
CA GLY A 102 -10.58 4.58 3.29
C GLY A 102 -9.23 4.05 3.81
N THR A 103 -8.28 4.91 4.17
CA THR A 103 -7.01 4.52 4.78
C THR A 103 -7.13 4.52 6.30
N CYS A 104 -6.98 3.37 6.94
CA CYS A 104 -7.01 3.27 8.41
C CYS A 104 -5.76 3.88 9.03
N LEU A 105 -5.96 4.91 9.84
CA LEU A 105 -4.91 5.64 10.54
C LEU A 105 -5.24 5.74 12.01
N THR A 106 -4.20 5.81 12.84
CA THR A 106 -4.33 5.85 14.30
C THR A 106 -4.31 7.28 14.80
N VAL A 107 -5.28 7.64 15.65
CA VAL A 107 -5.35 8.93 16.32
C VAL A 107 -4.22 9.07 17.32
N THR A 108 -3.37 10.07 17.11
CA THR A 108 -2.22 10.39 17.97
C THR A 108 -2.48 11.57 18.89
N GLU A 109 -3.34 12.50 18.46
CA GLU A 109 -3.76 13.68 19.23
C GLU A 109 -5.17 14.09 18.81
N PHE A 110 -5.95 14.71 19.69
CA PHE A 110 -7.22 15.32 19.33
C PHE A 110 -7.63 16.43 20.31
N ASP A 111 -8.41 17.38 19.80
CA ASP A 111 -9.07 18.45 20.55
C ASP A 111 -10.53 18.54 20.09
N GLN A 112 -11.45 18.11 20.95
CA GLN A 112 -12.88 18.13 20.65
C GLN A 112 -13.47 19.56 20.61
N ILE A 113 -12.89 20.51 21.34
CA ILE A 113 -13.36 21.90 21.37
C ILE A 113 -12.98 22.58 20.06
N ALA A 114 -11.74 22.39 19.60
CA ALA A 114 -11.28 22.88 18.30
C ALA A 114 -11.81 22.06 17.11
N SER A 115 -12.40 20.88 17.37
CA SER A 115 -12.81 19.90 16.36
C SER A 115 -11.63 19.47 15.48
N ASP A 116 -10.47 19.28 16.10
CA ASP A 116 -9.22 18.93 15.41
C ASP A 116 -8.70 17.59 15.90
N PHE A 117 -8.05 16.84 15.02
CA PHE A 117 -7.29 15.65 15.40
C PHE A 117 -6.11 15.42 14.48
N THR A 118 -5.13 14.68 15.00
CA THR A 118 -3.92 14.28 14.31
C THR A 118 -3.88 12.78 14.21
N VAL A 119 -3.47 12.29 13.04
CA VAL A 119 -3.18 10.88 12.80
C VAL A 119 -1.76 10.70 12.29
N GLY A 120 -1.11 9.63 12.72
CA GLY A 120 0.21 9.24 12.24
C GLY A 120 0.12 8.50 10.90
N VAL A 121 0.95 8.88 9.95
CA VAL A 121 1.01 8.30 8.60
C VAL A 121 2.41 7.77 8.32
N ALA A 122 2.49 6.47 8.04
CA ALA A 122 3.76 5.86 7.64
C ALA A 122 4.17 6.31 6.22
N PRO A 123 5.47 6.47 5.94
CA PRO A 123 5.94 6.88 4.60
C PRO A 123 5.43 5.97 3.47
N GLU A 124 5.33 4.66 3.73
CA GLU A 124 4.79 3.70 2.78
C GLU A 124 3.29 3.88 2.52
N THR A 125 2.54 4.34 3.53
CA THR A 125 1.11 4.62 3.40
C THR A 125 0.89 5.83 2.50
N LEU A 126 1.66 6.91 2.69
CA LEU A 126 1.62 8.07 1.78
C LEU A 126 1.92 7.68 0.33
N ARG A 127 2.90 6.79 0.10
CA ARG A 127 3.27 6.35 -1.25
C ARG A 127 2.20 5.51 -1.95
N LYS A 128 1.41 4.76 -1.19
CA LYS A 128 0.42 3.80 -1.74
C LYS A 128 -1.00 4.34 -1.80
N THR A 129 -1.25 5.52 -1.24
CA THR A 129 -2.58 6.12 -1.12
C THR A 129 -2.63 7.47 -1.80
N SER A 130 -3.83 8.04 -1.94
CA SER A 130 -4.02 9.41 -2.42
C SER A 130 -3.66 10.48 -1.38
N LEU A 131 -3.25 10.09 -0.16
CA LEU A 131 -2.98 11.03 0.93
C LEU A 131 -1.81 11.99 0.64
N LEU A 132 -0.87 11.59 -0.23
CA LEU A 132 0.26 12.43 -0.62
C LEU A 132 -0.17 13.67 -1.41
N GLU A 133 -1.33 13.63 -2.07
CA GLU A 133 -1.86 14.72 -2.90
C GLU A 133 -2.71 15.71 -2.09
N LEU A 134 -2.86 15.47 -0.78
CA LEU A 134 -3.66 16.31 0.09
C LEU A 134 -2.92 17.60 0.45
N GLU A 135 -3.57 18.71 0.15
CA GLU A 135 -3.14 20.05 0.56
C GLU A 135 -4.05 20.59 1.68
N PRO A 136 -3.60 21.57 2.48
CA PRO A 136 -4.47 22.27 3.41
C PRO A 136 -5.75 22.79 2.72
N GLY A 137 -6.91 22.50 3.31
CA GLY A 137 -8.24 22.79 2.75
C GLY A 137 -8.86 21.64 1.96
N SER A 138 -8.12 20.56 1.68
CA SER A 138 -8.66 19.40 0.94
C SER A 138 -9.76 18.70 1.74
N PRO A 139 -10.90 18.34 1.09
CA PRO A 139 -11.93 17.54 1.72
C PRO A 139 -11.49 16.07 1.80
N VAL A 140 -11.84 15.40 2.90
CA VAL A 140 -11.55 13.97 3.10
C VAL A 140 -12.76 13.23 3.65
N ASN A 141 -13.00 12.02 3.17
CA ASN A 141 -14.01 11.12 3.72
C ASN A 141 -13.50 10.52 5.03
N LEU A 142 -14.31 10.58 6.09
CA LEU A 142 -13.98 10.06 7.40
C LEU A 142 -14.98 9.00 7.87
N GLU A 143 -14.46 7.93 8.47
CA GLU A 143 -15.24 6.83 9.04
C GLU A 143 -14.52 6.27 10.28
N ARG A 144 -15.21 6.10 11.41
CA ARG A 144 -14.65 5.47 12.61
C ARG A 144 -14.58 3.95 12.44
N ALA A 145 -13.59 3.33 13.07
CA ALA A 145 -13.53 1.88 13.12
C ALA A 145 -14.70 1.30 13.91
N LEU A 146 -15.23 0.17 13.45
CA LEU A 146 -16.29 -0.55 14.15
C LEU A 146 -15.79 -1.06 15.51
N THR A 147 -16.56 -0.76 16.55
CA THR A 147 -16.45 -1.48 17.82
C THR A 147 -17.14 -2.84 17.71
N PRO A 148 -16.64 -3.92 18.36
CA PRO A 148 -17.16 -5.29 18.20
C PRO A 148 -18.65 -5.51 18.49
N LEU A 149 -19.34 -4.53 19.10
CA LEU A 149 -20.75 -4.59 19.51
C LEU A 149 -21.69 -3.77 18.62
N SER A 150 -21.17 -3.07 17.62
CA SER A 150 -21.96 -2.16 16.77
C SER A 150 -22.82 -2.92 15.73
N ARG A 151 -24.04 -2.44 15.51
CA ARG A 151 -24.96 -2.99 14.49
C ARG A 151 -24.38 -2.73 13.10
N MET A 152 -24.13 -3.80 12.34
CA MET A 152 -23.49 -3.71 11.04
C MET A 152 -24.53 -3.41 9.93
N GLY A 153 -24.45 -2.23 9.33
CA GLY A 153 -24.98 -1.96 7.99
C GLY A 153 -23.82 -1.90 6.99
N GLY A 154 -24.03 -2.28 5.72
CA GLY A 154 -22.98 -2.24 4.68
C GLY A 154 -22.27 -3.58 4.45
N HIS A 155 -20.99 -3.54 4.06
CA HIS A 155 -20.13 -4.70 3.76
C HIS A 155 -18.82 -4.62 4.56
N PHE A 156 -18.12 -5.74 4.76
CA PHE A 156 -16.84 -5.75 5.47
C PHE A 156 -15.73 -5.12 4.62
N VAL A 157 -15.18 -3.99 5.08
CA VAL A 157 -13.98 -3.41 4.49
C VAL A 157 -12.77 -3.77 5.35
N GLN A 158 -11.91 -4.64 4.80
CA GLN A 158 -10.60 -4.93 5.38
C GLN A 158 -9.55 -4.04 4.73
N VAL A 159 -8.81 -3.32 5.57
CA VAL A 159 -7.78 -2.35 5.15
C VAL A 159 -6.37 -2.94 5.29
N THR A 160 -6.14 -4.13 4.73
CA THR A 160 -4.82 -4.79 4.78
C THR A 160 -3.90 -4.42 3.62
N TRP A 161 -4.45 -4.19 2.42
CA TRP A 161 -3.67 -3.82 1.23
C TRP A 161 -4.35 -2.67 0.49
N MET A 162 -3.79 -1.46 0.63
CA MET A 162 -4.26 -0.26 -0.07
C MET A 162 -3.82 -0.30 -1.55
N ALA A 163 -4.72 0.06 -2.47
CA ALA A 163 -4.43 0.26 -3.88
C ALA A 163 -5.01 1.60 -4.34
N ARG A 164 -4.31 2.28 -5.26
CA ARG A 164 -4.79 3.49 -5.90
C ARG A 164 -5.46 3.15 -7.24
N GLY A 165 -6.65 3.69 -7.47
CA GLY A 165 -7.33 3.65 -8.76
C GLY A 165 -7.38 5.04 -9.39
N GLU A 166 -7.45 5.09 -10.73
CA GLU A 166 -7.70 6.31 -11.49
C GLU A 166 -9.09 6.22 -12.14
N ILE A 167 -9.90 7.26 -11.97
CA ILE A 167 -11.22 7.33 -12.61
C ILE A 167 -11.03 7.75 -14.07
N VAL A 168 -11.19 6.81 -15.00
CA VAL A 168 -11.02 7.04 -16.44
C VAL A 168 -12.24 7.68 -17.12
N SER A 169 -13.44 7.49 -16.55
CA SER A 169 -14.68 8.05 -17.07
C SER A 169 -15.78 8.05 -16.01
N MET A 170 -16.66 9.05 -16.03
CA MET A 170 -17.84 9.10 -15.18
C MET A 170 -19.06 9.47 -16.02
N ILE A 171 -20.09 8.63 -15.99
CA ILE A 171 -21.37 8.88 -16.67
C ILE A 171 -22.43 9.00 -15.58
N PRO A 172 -23.10 10.16 -15.44
CA PRO A 172 -24.18 10.31 -14.47
C PRO A 172 -25.37 9.42 -14.84
N GLU A 173 -25.79 8.54 -13.92
CA GLU A 173 -27.04 7.79 -14.01
C GLU A 173 -28.10 8.47 -13.13
N ARG A 174 -29.35 8.57 -13.61
CA ARG A 174 -30.42 9.21 -12.82
C ARG A 174 -30.74 8.37 -11.58
N GLY A 175 -31.02 9.06 -10.46
CA GLY A 175 -31.35 8.42 -9.20
C GLY A 175 -32.62 7.57 -9.26
N PHE A 176 -32.66 6.53 -8.42
CA PHE A 176 -33.85 5.72 -8.18
C PHE A 176 -34.78 6.49 -7.22
N VAL A 177 -35.91 6.98 -7.74
CA VAL A 177 -37.01 7.50 -6.91
C VAL A 177 -37.87 6.31 -6.49
N VAL A 178 -37.86 5.99 -5.19
CA VAL A 178 -38.88 5.11 -4.62
C VAL A 178 -40.16 5.92 -4.62
N GLY A 179 -41.16 5.52 -5.41
CA GLY A 179 -42.48 6.15 -5.39
C GLY A 179 -43.08 6.04 -3.99
N GLU A 180 -43.55 7.16 -3.44
CA GLU A 180 -44.49 7.11 -2.33
C GLU A 180 -45.86 6.74 -2.91
N ASP A 181 -46.36 5.56 -2.55
CA ASP A 181 -47.78 5.16 -2.69
C ASP A 181 -48.54 5.50 -1.39
#